data_AF-C9ML08-F1
#
_entry.id   AF-C9ML08-F1
#
_cell.length_a   1.000
_cell.length_b   1.000
_cell.length_c   1.000
_cell.angle_alpha   90.00
_cell.angle_beta   90.00
_cell.angle_gamma   90.00
#
_symmetry.space_group_name_H-M   'P 1'
#
loop_
_entity.id
_entity.type
_entity.pdbx_description
1 polymer ?
#
loop_
_entity_poly.entity_id
_entity_poly.type
_entity_poly.pdbx_seq_one_letter_code
_entity_poly.pdbx_strand_id
1 'polypeptide(L)'
;MNKKEYVRSWAESYKNDLTNNIMPFWLEHGWDKENGGIYTCLNRDGSLMDTTKSVWFQGRWAFICAFAYNNVEKNQEWLEASKSAIDFIEKYCFDQDGHMYFEVSATGQPIRKRRYVFSETFAAIAFAEYSKATGDRHYAERALQVFHDAQRFLATPGFLPAKYEKGVEAQSHSIIMILINVGSRLREVIDDPTLTEQIDKSIALLRQYFMHPEFKALLETVGMNGEFIDTNAGRIINPGHCIETAWFIMEEAKLRKWDKSLLDTALTIFDWSWDWGWDKLYGGIINFRDCRNLPAQDYSQDMKFWWPQCETIIASLYAYLGTDDEEYLYRHQRISEWTYAHFPDKDYPEWYGYLHRDGTVAQPAKGNIFKGPFHIPRMMIKGYMLCQEILQKMEE
;
A
#
# COMPACT_ATOMS: atom_id res chain seq x y z
N MET A 1 18.99 -18.84 -15.64
CA MET A 1 17.70 -18.22 -16.02
C MET A 1 17.99 -17.16 -17.08
N ASN A 2 17.28 -17.15 -18.21
CA ASN A 2 17.39 -16.05 -19.16
C ASN A 2 16.65 -14.83 -18.57
N LYS A 3 17.39 -13.78 -18.16
CA LYS A 3 16.83 -12.61 -17.47
C LYS A 3 15.75 -11.92 -18.29
N LYS A 4 15.97 -11.76 -19.60
CA LYS A 4 15.01 -11.10 -20.49
C LYS A 4 13.71 -11.89 -20.62
N GLU A 5 13.80 -13.21 -20.80
CA GLU A 5 12.61 -14.07 -20.82
C GLU A 5 11.88 -14.07 -19.48
N TYR A 6 12.63 -14.13 -18.36
CA TYR A 6 12.06 -14.09 -17.03
C TYR A 6 11.28 -12.80 -16.74
N VAL A 7 11.87 -11.63 -17.03
CA VAL A 7 11.20 -10.35 -16.82
C VAL A 7 9.98 -10.23 -17.74
N ARG A 8 10.09 -10.69 -19.00
CA ARG A 8 8.96 -10.71 -19.95
C ARG A 8 7.81 -11.59 -19.46
N SER A 9 8.09 -12.81 -18.99
CA SER A 9 7.04 -13.70 -18.51
C SER A 9 6.28 -13.11 -17.32
N TRP A 10 6.98 -12.46 -16.39
CA TRP A 10 6.32 -11.79 -15.26
C TRP A 10 5.49 -10.60 -15.70
N ALA A 11 5.96 -9.79 -16.66
CA ALA A 11 5.16 -8.70 -17.21
C ALA A 11 3.83 -9.20 -17.81
N GLU A 12 3.90 -10.28 -18.58
CA GLU A 12 2.72 -10.92 -19.19
C GLU A 12 1.79 -11.49 -18.12
N SER A 13 2.32 -12.19 -17.10
CA SER A 13 1.54 -12.73 -15.99
C SER A 13 0.83 -11.63 -15.18
N TYR A 14 1.51 -10.54 -14.84
CA TYR A 14 0.89 -9.43 -14.10
C TYR A 14 -0.26 -8.79 -14.86
N LYS A 15 -0.05 -8.52 -16.15
CA LYS A 15 -1.11 -7.94 -17.00
C LYS A 15 -2.29 -8.91 -17.13
N ASN A 16 -2.01 -10.17 -17.46
CA ASN A 16 -3.04 -11.20 -17.63
C ASN A 16 -3.88 -11.38 -16.36
N ASP A 17 -3.25 -11.54 -15.21
CA ASP A 17 -3.97 -11.79 -13.96
C ASP A 17 -4.77 -10.56 -13.53
N LEU A 18 -4.24 -9.35 -13.74
CA LEU A 18 -4.99 -8.13 -13.48
C LEU A 18 -6.28 -8.08 -14.32
N THR A 19 -6.17 -8.29 -15.63
CA THR A 19 -7.29 -8.09 -16.57
C THR A 19 -8.28 -9.24 -16.58
N ASN A 20 -7.82 -10.47 -16.37
CA ASN A 20 -8.64 -11.68 -16.56
C ASN A 20 -9.03 -12.38 -15.25
N ASN A 21 -8.52 -11.92 -14.10
CA ASN A 21 -8.80 -12.53 -12.81
C ASN A 21 -9.17 -11.48 -11.75
N ILE A 22 -8.24 -10.57 -11.41
CA ILE A 22 -8.40 -9.67 -10.26
C ILE A 22 -9.45 -8.58 -10.50
N MET A 23 -9.32 -7.79 -11.56
CA MET A 23 -10.28 -6.71 -11.84
C MET A 23 -11.70 -7.23 -12.10
N PRO A 24 -11.91 -8.30 -12.91
CA PRO A 24 -13.23 -8.88 -13.10
C PRO A 24 -13.93 -9.29 -11.80
N PHE A 25 -13.21 -9.95 -10.87
CA PHE A 25 -13.78 -10.35 -9.58
C PHE A 25 -14.35 -9.16 -8.80
N TRP A 26 -13.59 -8.06 -8.71
CA TRP A 26 -14.00 -6.88 -7.95
C TRP A 26 -15.09 -6.07 -8.65
N LEU A 27 -15.12 -6.05 -9.99
CA LEU A 27 -16.19 -5.43 -10.76
C LEU A 27 -17.51 -6.21 -10.67
N GLU A 28 -17.44 -7.54 -10.63
CA GLU A 28 -18.62 -8.41 -10.55
C GLU A 28 -19.19 -8.47 -9.13
N HIS A 29 -18.34 -8.71 -8.13
CA HIS A 29 -18.79 -9.02 -6.77
C HIS A 29 -18.65 -7.84 -5.80
N GLY A 30 -17.71 -6.92 -6.06
CA GLY A 30 -17.43 -5.80 -5.15
C GLY A 30 -18.19 -4.53 -5.52
N TRP A 31 -18.30 -4.19 -6.79
CA TRP A 31 -18.87 -2.92 -7.22
C TRP A 31 -20.36 -2.82 -6.89
N ASP A 32 -20.71 -1.88 -6.00
CA ASP A 32 -22.10 -1.60 -5.67
C ASP A 32 -22.73 -0.69 -6.72
N LYS A 33 -23.42 -1.30 -7.69
CA LYS A 33 -24.14 -0.59 -8.74
C LYS A 33 -25.46 0.05 -8.25
N GLU A 34 -25.94 -0.29 -7.05
CA GLU A 34 -27.17 0.24 -6.48
C GLU A 34 -26.93 1.56 -5.73
N ASN A 35 -25.99 1.56 -4.77
CA ASN A 35 -25.71 2.75 -3.95
C ASN A 35 -24.43 3.50 -4.35
N GLY A 36 -23.63 2.93 -5.26
CA GLY A 36 -22.30 3.41 -5.59
C GLY A 36 -21.22 2.92 -4.62
N GLY A 37 -19.97 3.04 -5.05
CA GLY A 37 -18.82 2.59 -4.27
C GLY A 37 -18.58 1.07 -4.35
N ILE A 38 -17.86 0.53 -3.37
CA ILE A 38 -17.42 -0.86 -3.36
C ILE A 38 -17.66 -1.55 -2.02
N TYR A 39 -18.14 -2.80 -2.09
CA TYR A 39 -18.12 -3.77 -1.00
C TYR A 39 -16.81 -4.54 -0.99
N THR A 40 -16.29 -4.82 0.21
CA THR A 40 -15.04 -5.56 0.39
C THR A 40 -15.19 -6.83 1.19
N CYS A 41 -16.24 -6.97 2.01
CA CYS A 41 -16.49 -8.17 2.80
C CYS A 41 -17.08 -9.30 1.94
N LEU A 42 -16.27 -9.84 1.05
CA LEU A 42 -16.64 -10.91 0.11
C LEU A 42 -16.09 -12.25 0.56
N ASN A 43 -16.95 -13.27 0.56
CA ASN A 43 -16.60 -14.65 0.85
C ASN A 43 -15.69 -15.24 -0.24
N ARG A 44 -15.23 -16.48 -0.06
CA ARG A 44 -14.33 -17.18 -1.01
C ARG A 44 -14.90 -17.20 -2.44
N ASP A 45 -16.21 -17.41 -2.56
CA ASP A 45 -16.94 -17.51 -3.82
C ASP A 45 -17.42 -16.16 -4.38
N GLY A 46 -17.04 -15.04 -3.75
CA GLY A 46 -17.50 -13.70 -4.11
C GLY A 46 -18.85 -13.31 -3.51
N SER A 47 -19.54 -14.18 -2.77
CA SER A 47 -20.79 -13.79 -2.10
C SER A 47 -20.54 -12.71 -1.04
N LEU A 48 -21.43 -11.72 -0.98
CA LEU A 48 -21.33 -10.61 -0.03
C LEU A 48 -21.68 -11.09 1.40
N MET A 49 -20.73 -10.95 2.32
CA MET A 49 -20.90 -11.33 3.73
C MET A 49 -21.38 -10.17 4.61
N ASP A 50 -20.95 -8.94 4.30
CA ASP A 50 -21.28 -7.74 5.08
C ASP A 50 -21.33 -6.52 4.15
N THR A 51 -22.38 -5.71 4.29
CA THR A 51 -22.64 -4.54 3.45
C THR A 51 -21.96 -3.25 3.96
N THR A 52 -21.23 -3.33 5.08
CA THR A 52 -20.43 -2.22 5.60
C THR A 52 -19.33 -1.84 4.62
N LYS A 53 -19.25 -0.54 4.28
CA LYS A 53 -18.26 0.01 3.36
C LYS A 53 -17.08 0.60 4.12
N SER A 54 -15.89 0.06 3.87
CA SER A 54 -14.61 0.65 4.30
C SER A 54 -14.34 1.90 3.45
N VAL A 55 -14.19 3.06 4.10
CA VAL A 55 -13.86 4.33 3.42
C VAL A 55 -12.47 4.26 2.79
N TRP A 56 -11.53 3.56 3.43
CA TRP A 56 -10.21 3.30 2.85
C TRP A 56 -10.32 2.61 1.49
N PHE A 57 -11.18 1.58 1.40
CA PHE A 57 -11.35 0.87 0.14
C PHE A 57 -12.16 1.60 -0.90
N GLN A 58 -12.97 2.60 -0.54
CA GLN A 58 -13.54 3.49 -1.55
C GLN A 58 -12.42 4.24 -2.28
N GLY A 59 -11.52 4.88 -1.53
CA GLY A 59 -10.38 5.61 -2.12
C GLY A 59 -9.42 4.68 -2.84
N ARG A 60 -9.04 3.56 -2.22
CA ARG A 60 -8.14 2.58 -2.83
C ARG A 60 -8.69 1.97 -4.11
N TRP A 61 -9.98 1.63 -4.15
CA TRP A 61 -10.62 1.09 -5.36
C TRP A 61 -10.68 2.12 -6.48
N ALA A 62 -11.10 3.35 -6.18
CA ALA A 62 -11.09 4.43 -7.15
C ALA A 62 -9.68 4.65 -7.72
N PHE A 63 -8.68 4.72 -6.85
CA PHE A 63 -7.29 4.80 -7.27
C PHE A 63 -6.90 3.63 -8.19
N ILE A 64 -7.15 2.38 -7.81
CA ILE A 64 -6.78 1.21 -8.62
C ILE A 64 -7.41 1.22 -10.00
N CYS A 65 -8.71 1.51 -10.08
CA CYS A 65 -9.44 1.59 -11.33
C CYS A 65 -8.86 2.64 -12.28
N ALA A 66 -8.64 3.86 -11.80
CA ALA A 66 -8.02 4.93 -12.58
C ALA A 66 -6.54 4.63 -12.91
N PHE A 67 -5.80 4.04 -11.98
CA PHE A 67 -4.38 3.69 -12.17
C PHE A 67 -4.21 2.58 -13.22
N ALA A 68 -5.08 1.56 -13.21
CA ALA A 68 -5.13 0.54 -14.25
C ALA A 68 -5.49 1.14 -15.62
N TYR A 69 -6.49 2.04 -15.65
CA TYR A 69 -6.88 2.78 -16.86
C TYR A 69 -5.74 3.62 -17.46
N ASN A 70 -4.88 4.17 -16.60
CA ASN A 70 -3.75 5.00 -17.03
C ASN A 70 -2.57 4.18 -17.53
N ASN A 71 -2.30 3.02 -16.94
CA ASN A 71 -1.01 2.34 -17.10
C ASN A 71 -1.09 0.96 -17.75
N VAL A 72 -2.28 0.38 -17.94
CA VAL A 72 -2.45 -0.96 -18.52
C VAL A 72 -3.27 -0.93 -19.80
N GLU A 73 -4.51 -0.46 -19.74
CA GLU A 73 -5.40 -0.32 -20.90
C GLU A 73 -6.52 0.69 -20.63
N LYS A 74 -7.02 1.35 -21.69
CA LYS A 74 -8.09 2.35 -21.60
C LYS A 74 -9.48 1.70 -21.51
N ASN A 75 -9.70 0.91 -20.45
CA ASN A 75 -10.97 0.23 -20.19
C ASN A 75 -11.98 1.15 -19.50
N GLN A 76 -13.07 1.46 -20.21
CA GLN A 76 -14.07 2.43 -19.73
C GLN A 76 -14.83 1.96 -18.48
N GLU A 77 -15.05 0.66 -18.32
CA GLU A 77 -15.74 0.11 -17.13
C GLU A 77 -14.94 0.39 -15.85
N TRP A 78 -13.60 0.35 -15.92
CA TRP A 78 -12.76 0.71 -14.79
C TRP A 78 -12.92 2.19 -14.44
N LEU A 79 -12.93 3.07 -15.44
CA LEU A 79 -13.09 4.50 -15.21
C LEU A 79 -14.46 4.84 -14.59
N GLU A 80 -15.53 4.15 -15.01
CA GLU A 80 -16.86 4.26 -14.43
C GLU A 80 -16.91 3.77 -12.97
N ALA A 81 -16.29 2.63 -12.68
CA ALA A 81 -16.17 2.11 -11.32
C ALA A 81 -15.37 3.07 -10.41
N SER A 82 -14.31 3.69 -10.94
CA SER A 82 -13.56 4.74 -10.24
C SER A 82 -14.45 5.93 -9.91
N LYS A 83 -15.22 6.42 -10.89
CA LYS A 83 -16.12 7.55 -10.70
C LYS A 83 -17.20 7.25 -9.67
N SER A 84 -17.78 6.05 -9.72
CA SER A 84 -18.77 5.58 -8.76
C SER A 84 -18.27 5.64 -7.31
N ALA A 85 -17.02 5.20 -7.07
CA ALA A 85 -16.43 5.29 -5.74
C ALA A 85 -16.07 6.73 -5.33
N ILE A 86 -15.57 7.56 -6.24
CA ILE A 86 -15.32 8.99 -6.00
C ILE A 86 -16.60 9.73 -5.61
N ASP A 87 -17.70 9.48 -6.32
CA ASP A 87 -18.98 10.13 -6.03
C ASP A 87 -19.55 9.66 -4.69
N PHE A 88 -19.37 8.38 -4.36
CA PHE A 88 -19.72 7.85 -3.06
C PHE A 88 -18.91 8.53 -1.94
N ILE A 89 -17.60 8.71 -2.13
CA ILE A 89 -16.72 9.39 -1.16
C ILE A 89 -17.20 10.82 -0.91
N GLU A 90 -17.34 11.62 -1.97
CA GLU A 90 -17.74 13.02 -1.88
C GLU A 90 -19.11 13.18 -1.19
N LYS A 91 -20.03 12.26 -1.45
CA LYS A 91 -21.39 12.33 -0.93
C LYS A 91 -21.53 11.87 0.53
N TYR A 92 -20.76 10.88 0.96
CA TYR A 92 -21.06 10.15 2.21
C TYR A 92 -19.90 9.99 3.18
N CYS A 93 -18.65 10.16 2.74
CA CYS A 93 -17.50 9.78 3.57
C CYS A 93 -16.90 10.92 4.39
N PHE A 94 -17.29 12.17 4.15
CA PHE A 94 -16.87 13.33 4.93
C PHE A 94 -17.87 13.64 6.05
N ASP A 95 -17.36 13.94 7.24
CA ASP A 95 -18.14 14.54 8.33
C ASP A 95 -18.20 16.07 8.17
N GLN A 96 -19.03 16.74 8.98
CA GLN A 96 -19.26 18.18 8.94
C GLN A 96 -17.98 19.01 9.19
N ASP A 97 -17.00 18.46 9.91
CA ASP A 97 -15.70 19.08 10.19
C ASP A 97 -14.66 18.82 9.09
N GLY A 98 -15.03 18.08 8.03
CA GLY A 98 -14.16 17.66 6.93
C GLY A 98 -13.32 16.41 7.23
N HIS A 99 -13.29 15.92 8.47
CA HIS A 99 -12.59 14.68 8.82
C HIS A 99 -13.45 13.48 8.42
N MET A 100 -12.85 12.50 7.77
CA MET A 100 -13.54 11.42 7.12
C MET A 100 -13.87 10.28 8.09
N TYR A 101 -14.96 9.59 7.79
CA TYR A 101 -15.30 8.34 8.44
C TYR A 101 -14.30 7.23 8.03
N PHE A 102 -14.28 6.15 8.82
CA PHE A 102 -13.57 4.91 8.50
C PHE A 102 -14.52 3.85 7.92
N GLU A 103 -15.73 3.77 8.47
CA GLU A 103 -16.79 2.87 7.99
C GLU A 103 -18.09 3.66 7.83
N VAL A 104 -18.81 3.34 6.75
CA VAL A 104 -20.18 3.77 6.51
C VAL A 104 -21.03 2.58 6.10
N SER A 105 -22.35 2.66 6.23
CA SER A 105 -23.27 1.65 5.75
C SER A 105 -23.32 1.60 4.22
N ALA A 106 -24.00 0.60 3.66
CA ALA A 106 -24.26 0.52 2.22
C ALA A 106 -24.81 1.82 1.62
N THR A 107 -25.72 2.48 2.34
CA THR A 107 -26.42 3.70 1.93
C THR A 107 -25.70 4.98 2.37
N GLY A 108 -24.49 4.87 2.92
CA GLY A 108 -23.65 6.00 3.31
C GLY A 108 -23.92 6.56 4.71
N GLN A 109 -24.65 5.85 5.58
CA GLN A 109 -24.80 6.28 6.97
C GLN A 109 -23.49 6.06 7.74
N PRO A 110 -23.00 7.04 8.52
CA PRO A 110 -21.74 6.89 9.23
C PRO A 110 -21.82 5.84 10.33
N ILE A 111 -20.82 4.95 10.38
CA ILE A 111 -20.74 3.87 11.39
C ILE A 111 -19.59 4.12 12.37
N ARG A 112 -18.40 4.45 11.85
CA ARG A 112 -17.22 4.65 12.70
C ARG A 112 -16.27 5.70 12.13
N LYS A 113 -15.81 6.61 12.98
CA LYS A 113 -14.69 7.53 12.74
C LYS A 113 -13.45 7.05 13.49
N ARG A 114 -12.25 7.29 12.96
CA ARG A 114 -10.98 6.85 13.58
C ARG A 114 -10.09 8.05 13.87
N ARG A 115 -9.19 7.90 14.84
CA ARG A 115 -8.28 8.95 15.35
C ARG A 115 -7.12 9.35 14.42
N TYR A 116 -7.23 9.10 13.13
CA TYR A 116 -6.15 9.29 12.16
C TYR A 116 -6.75 9.72 10.81
N VAL A 117 -5.87 10.04 9.86
CA VAL A 117 -6.26 10.63 8.56
C VAL A 117 -6.07 9.69 7.37
N PHE A 118 -6.05 8.38 7.59
CA PHE A 118 -5.79 7.43 6.49
C PHE A 118 -6.91 7.43 5.43
N SER A 119 -8.16 7.69 5.81
CA SER A 119 -9.27 7.80 4.84
C SER A 119 -9.03 8.93 3.84
N GLU A 120 -8.55 10.07 4.33
CA GLU A 120 -8.18 11.25 3.57
C GLU A 120 -7.02 10.95 2.63
N THR A 121 -5.99 10.23 3.12
CA THR A 121 -4.85 9.87 2.27
C THR A 121 -5.28 9.02 1.07
N PHE A 122 -6.20 8.06 1.26
CA PHE A 122 -6.69 7.22 0.17
C PHE A 122 -7.67 7.95 -0.75
N ALA A 123 -8.48 8.88 -0.23
CA ALA A 123 -9.34 9.74 -1.04
C ALA A 123 -8.50 10.71 -1.91
N ALA A 124 -7.46 11.32 -1.35
CA ALA A 124 -6.60 12.25 -2.07
C ALA A 124 -5.90 11.60 -3.28
N ILE A 125 -5.31 10.40 -3.11
CA ILE A 125 -4.69 9.70 -4.25
C ILE A 125 -5.72 9.26 -5.29
N ALA A 126 -6.96 8.94 -4.88
CA ALA A 126 -8.03 8.58 -5.80
C ALA A 126 -8.43 9.77 -6.70
N PHE A 127 -8.64 10.94 -6.09
CA PHE A 127 -8.94 12.15 -6.83
C PHE A 127 -7.81 12.54 -7.79
N ALA A 128 -6.56 12.46 -7.32
CA ALA A 128 -5.39 12.75 -8.16
C ALA A 128 -5.32 11.80 -9.38
N GLU A 129 -5.44 10.49 -9.16
CA GLU A 129 -5.33 9.52 -10.26
C GLU A 129 -6.51 9.63 -11.25
N TYR A 130 -7.72 9.91 -10.76
CA TYR A 130 -8.89 10.14 -11.61
C TYR A 130 -8.77 11.44 -12.41
N SER A 131 -8.21 12.50 -11.83
CA SER A 131 -7.88 13.73 -12.54
C SER A 131 -6.92 13.44 -13.69
N LYS A 132 -5.87 12.64 -13.44
CA LYS A 132 -4.92 12.20 -14.48
C LYS A 132 -5.59 11.40 -15.59
N ALA A 133 -6.54 10.52 -15.24
CA ALA A 133 -7.25 9.68 -16.20
C ALA A 133 -8.22 10.46 -17.11
N THR A 134 -8.83 11.53 -16.60
CA THR A 134 -9.90 12.27 -17.28
C THR A 134 -9.47 13.64 -17.83
N GLY A 135 -8.38 14.21 -17.30
CA GLY A 135 -8.00 15.61 -17.54
C GLY A 135 -8.82 16.63 -16.74
N ASP A 136 -9.76 16.18 -15.89
CA ASP A 136 -10.57 17.08 -15.07
C ASP A 136 -9.76 17.61 -13.88
N ARG A 137 -9.30 18.86 -14.02
CA ARG A 137 -8.47 19.55 -13.02
C ARG A 137 -9.17 19.78 -11.69
N HIS A 138 -10.52 19.77 -11.65
CA HIS A 138 -11.26 19.91 -10.41
C HIS A 138 -10.83 18.86 -9.37
N TYR A 139 -10.61 17.62 -9.81
CA TYR A 139 -10.17 16.55 -8.93
C TYR A 139 -8.72 16.69 -8.45
N ALA A 140 -7.84 17.33 -9.22
CA ALA A 140 -6.49 17.64 -8.76
C ALA A 140 -6.50 18.68 -7.63
N GLU A 141 -7.33 19.72 -7.76
CA GLU A 141 -7.55 20.73 -6.71
C GLU A 141 -8.21 20.10 -5.48
N ARG A 142 -9.18 19.21 -5.69
CA ARG A 142 -9.84 18.48 -4.60
C ARG A 142 -8.87 17.57 -3.84
N ALA A 143 -7.99 16.86 -4.55
CA ALA A 143 -6.94 16.05 -3.95
C ALA A 143 -6.03 16.87 -3.04
N LEU A 144 -5.57 18.04 -3.53
CA LEU A 144 -4.71 18.94 -2.77
C LEU A 144 -5.41 19.50 -1.53
N GLN A 145 -6.68 19.91 -1.65
CA GLN A 145 -7.48 20.38 -0.51
C GLN A 145 -7.58 19.30 0.59
N VAL A 146 -7.92 18.06 0.22
CA VAL A 146 -8.02 16.95 1.19
C VAL A 146 -6.66 16.64 1.84
N PHE A 147 -5.57 16.75 1.09
CA PHE A 147 -4.23 16.60 1.64
C PHE A 147 -3.86 17.71 2.64
N HIS A 148 -4.16 18.97 2.33
CA HIS A 148 -3.94 20.10 3.25
C HIS A 148 -4.81 19.98 4.51
N ASP A 149 -6.05 19.52 4.37
CA ASP A 149 -6.91 19.23 5.52
C ASP A 149 -6.32 18.12 6.40
N ALA A 150 -5.82 17.03 5.80
CA ALA A 150 -5.15 15.96 6.55
C ALA A 150 -3.91 16.48 7.31
N GLN A 151 -3.09 17.33 6.68
CA GLN A 151 -1.95 17.98 7.34
C GLN A 151 -2.40 18.89 8.49
N ARG A 152 -3.46 19.68 8.29
CA ARG A 152 -4.05 20.54 9.32
C ARG A 152 -4.55 19.72 10.50
N PHE A 153 -5.26 18.62 10.26
CA PHE A 153 -5.76 17.72 11.31
C PHE A 153 -4.63 17.11 12.14
N LEU A 154 -3.53 16.70 11.49
CA LEU A 154 -2.33 16.20 12.18
C LEU A 154 -1.62 17.28 13.00
N ALA A 155 -1.56 18.50 12.49
CA ALA A 155 -0.85 19.60 13.13
C ALA A 155 -1.67 20.30 14.23
N THR A 156 -2.99 20.15 14.27
CA THR A 156 -3.87 20.84 15.22
C THR A 156 -4.00 20.03 16.52
N PRO A 157 -3.45 20.51 17.66
CA PRO A 157 -3.55 19.78 18.92
C PRO A 157 -5.01 19.57 19.34
N GLY A 158 -5.35 18.33 19.68
CA GLY A 158 -6.69 17.95 20.15
C GLY A 158 -7.73 17.72 19.06
N PHE A 159 -7.42 17.95 17.77
CA PHE A 159 -8.34 17.60 16.68
C PHE A 159 -8.51 16.09 16.55
N LEU A 160 -7.39 15.37 16.48
CA LEU A 160 -7.38 13.90 16.48
C LEU A 160 -7.26 13.37 17.92
N PRO A 161 -8.12 12.43 18.35
CA PRO A 161 -7.97 11.77 19.65
C PRO A 161 -6.60 11.10 19.80
N ALA A 162 -5.96 11.26 20.95
CA ALA A 162 -4.66 10.63 21.19
C ALA A 162 -4.75 9.09 21.16
N LYS A 163 -3.69 8.43 20.68
CA LYS A 163 -3.57 6.96 20.74
C LYS A 163 -3.28 6.47 22.16
N TYR A 164 -2.48 7.23 22.90
CA TYR A 164 -2.00 6.89 24.23
C TYR A 164 -2.38 7.97 25.24
N GLU A 165 -2.39 7.61 26.52
CA GLU A 165 -2.65 8.52 27.63
C GLU A 165 -1.56 9.59 27.80
N LYS A 166 -1.92 10.65 28.53
CA LYS A 166 -1.00 11.75 28.85
C LYS A 166 0.24 11.22 29.56
N GLY A 167 1.42 11.40 28.94
CA GLY A 167 2.72 10.94 29.44
C GLY A 167 3.39 9.86 28.59
N VAL A 168 2.69 9.28 27.62
CA VAL A 168 3.29 8.39 26.61
C VAL A 168 3.51 9.17 25.33
N GLU A 169 4.73 9.67 25.16
CA GLU A 169 5.13 10.45 24.00
C GLU A 169 5.80 9.54 22.96
N ALA A 170 5.04 9.15 21.95
CA ALA A 170 5.52 8.26 20.90
C ALA A 170 4.96 8.66 19.53
N GLN A 171 5.74 8.42 18.48
CA GLN A 171 5.37 8.65 17.09
C GLN A 171 5.37 7.34 16.30
N SER A 172 4.52 7.31 15.27
CA SER A 172 4.20 6.12 14.49
C SER A 172 4.77 6.23 13.09
N HIS A 173 5.42 5.16 12.62
CA HIS A 173 6.00 5.07 11.29
C HIS A 173 4.96 5.30 10.16
N SER A 174 3.76 4.70 10.30
CA SER A 174 2.76 4.63 9.22
C SER A 174 2.31 5.97 8.64
N ILE A 175 2.16 7.01 9.47
CA ILE A 175 1.72 8.32 8.96
C ILE A 175 2.82 9.03 8.19
N ILE A 176 4.08 8.86 8.61
CA ILE A 176 5.25 9.43 7.94
C ILE A 176 5.44 8.76 6.58
N MET A 177 5.33 7.43 6.55
CA MET A 177 5.40 6.64 5.32
C MET A 177 4.31 7.05 4.31
N ILE A 178 3.04 7.06 4.70
CA ILE A 178 1.94 7.25 3.74
C ILE A 178 1.99 8.65 3.09
N LEU A 179 2.47 9.66 3.82
CA LEU A 179 2.59 11.03 3.30
C LEU A 179 3.63 11.14 2.17
N ILE A 180 4.61 10.24 2.08
CA ILE A 180 5.52 10.13 0.92
C ILE A 180 4.72 9.75 -0.32
N ASN A 181 3.92 8.68 -0.21
CA ASN A 181 3.12 8.17 -1.32
C ASN A 181 2.07 9.18 -1.79
N VAL A 182 1.33 9.78 -0.87
CA VAL A 182 0.29 10.77 -1.20
C VAL A 182 0.92 11.98 -1.90
N GLY A 183 1.97 12.56 -1.33
CA GLY A 183 2.69 13.68 -1.94
C GLY A 183 3.18 13.33 -3.34
N SER A 184 3.75 12.14 -3.52
CA SER A 184 4.24 11.68 -4.83
C SER A 184 3.12 11.54 -5.86
N ARG A 185 1.94 11.04 -5.49
CA ARG A 185 0.80 10.89 -6.41
C ARG A 185 0.19 12.23 -6.80
N LEU A 186 0.00 13.14 -5.84
CA LEU A 186 -0.59 14.45 -6.10
C LEU A 186 0.31 15.32 -7.00
N ARG A 187 1.64 15.24 -6.83
CA ARG A 187 2.60 16.00 -7.64
C ARG A 187 2.56 15.65 -9.13
N GLU A 188 1.97 14.52 -9.51
CA GLU A 188 1.78 14.14 -10.91
C GLU A 188 0.68 14.96 -11.61
N VAL A 189 -0.20 15.62 -10.87
CA VAL A 189 -1.37 16.33 -11.42
C VAL A 189 -1.49 17.80 -11.00
N ILE A 190 -0.80 18.21 -9.94
CA ILE A 190 -0.78 19.60 -9.47
C ILE A 190 0.61 20.00 -8.97
N ASP A 191 1.04 21.20 -9.36
CA ASP A 191 2.32 21.77 -8.95
C ASP A 191 2.12 22.61 -7.68
N ASP A 192 2.39 22.00 -6.53
CA ASP A 192 2.38 22.65 -5.22
C ASP A 192 3.67 22.26 -4.45
N PRO A 193 4.52 23.23 -4.07
CA PRO A 193 5.77 22.97 -3.36
C PRO A 193 5.61 22.18 -2.05
N THR A 194 4.47 22.32 -1.35
CA THR A 194 4.22 21.64 -0.06
C THR A 194 4.22 20.12 -0.20
N LEU A 195 3.95 19.59 -1.40
CA LEU A 195 4.00 18.15 -1.67
C LEU A 195 5.44 17.63 -1.62
N THR A 196 6.38 18.33 -2.27
CA THR A 196 7.80 17.94 -2.25
C THR A 196 8.39 18.17 -0.87
N GLU A 197 8.04 19.27 -0.21
CA GLU A 197 8.45 19.55 1.18
C GLU A 197 7.99 18.44 2.14
N GLN A 198 6.76 17.96 2.00
CA GLN A 198 6.24 16.86 2.81
C GLN A 198 7.00 15.55 2.57
N ILE A 199 7.32 15.21 1.31
CA ILE A 199 8.11 14.02 0.97
C ILE A 199 9.50 14.11 1.62
N ASP A 200 10.19 15.24 1.44
CA ASP A 200 11.53 15.45 1.99
C ASP A 200 11.53 15.38 3.52
N LYS A 201 10.54 16.02 4.16
CA LYS A 201 10.36 15.97 5.62
C LYS A 201 10.13 14.54 6.09
N SER A 202 9.24 13.78 5.42
CA SER A 202 8.96 12.40 5.82
C SER A 202 10.21 11.52 5.73
N ILE A 203 10.97 11.61 4.63
CA ILE A 203 12.21 10.83 4.45
C ILE A 203 13.27 11.23 5.49
N ALA A 204 13.41 12.52 5.78
CA ALA A 204 14.31 13.00 6.83
C ALA A 204 13.93 12.44 8.21
N LEU A 205 12.64 12.44 8.56
CA LEU A 205 12.15 11.87 9.82
C LEU A 205 12.40 10.37 9.91
N LEU A 206 12.19 9.61 8.82
CA LEU A 206 12.50 8.17 8.79
C LEU A 206 13.97 7.90 9.10
N ARG A 207 14.88 8.61 8.43
CA ARG A 207 16.32 8.49 8.64
C ARG A 207 16.75 8.88 10.05
N GLN A 208 16.16 9.95 10.59
CA GLN A 208 16.56 10.51 11.87
C GLN A 208 16.02 9.70 13.05
N TYR A 209 14.77 9.23 12.97
CA TYR A 209 14.07 8.71 14.15
C TYR A 209 13.69 7.24 14.08
N PHE A 210 13.47 6.67 12.89
CA PHE A 210 12.89 5.32 12.78
C PHE A 210 13.90 4.27 12.37
N MET A 211 14.98 4.65 11.69
CA MET A 211 16.08 3.75 11.37
C MET A 211 16.95 3.53 12.62
N HIS A 212 17.00 2.28 13.08
CA HIS A 212 17.82 1.83 14.21
C HIS A 212 18.86 0.81 13.73
N PRO A 213 20.07 1.25 13.32
CA PRO A 213 21.12 0.38 12.81
C PRO A 213 21.56 -0.72 13.78
N GLU A 214 21.46 -0.48 15.09
CA GLU A 214 21.76 -1.45 16.14
C GLU A 214 20.87 -2.70 16.09
N PHE A 215 19.66 -2.57 15.53
CA PHE A 215 18.74 -3.67 15.28
C PHE A 215 18.65 -4.04 13.80
N LYS A 216 19.32 -3.28 12.92
CA LYS A 216 19.12 -3.33 11.46
C LYS A 216 17.63 -3.32 11.15
N ALA A 217 16.92 -2.31 11.62
CA ALA A 217 15.48 -2.25 11.49
C ALA A 217 14.98 -0.81 11.32
N LEU A 218 13.83 -0.70 10.67
CA LEU A 218 12.95 0.47 10.76
C LEU A 218 11.86 0.10 11.77
N LEU A 219 11.80 0.79 12.92
CA LEU A 219 10.85 0.44 13.98
C LEU A 219 9.46 1.05 13.73
N GLU A 220 8.39 0.37 14.15
CA GLU A 220 7.02 0.87 13.94
C GLU A 220 6.65 2.05 14.86
N THR A 221 7.27 2.13 16.03
CA THR A 221 6.97 3.14 17.05
C THR A 221 8.23 3.50 17.82
N VAL A 222 8.50 4.80 17.92
CA VAL A 222 9.67 5.37 18.60
C VAL A 222 9.25 6.56 19.46
N GLY A 223 10.12 7.02 20.36
CA GLY A 223 9.94 8.26 21.10
C GLY A 223 9.91 9.48 20.19
N MET A 224 9.50 10.63 20.73
CA MET A 224 9.34 11.86 19.93
C MET A 224 10.64 12.37 19.29
N ASN A 225 11.81 11.95 19.77
CA ASN A 225 13.11 12.26 19.19
C ASN A 225 13.84 11.01 18.67
N GLY A 226 13.11 9.93 18.38
CA GLY A 226 13.67 8.68 17.88
C GLY A 226 14.22 7.76 18.97
N GLU A 227 13.86 7.99 20.23
CA GLU A 227 14.30 7.12 21.32
C GLU A 227 13.70 5.72 21.18
N PHE A 228 14.54 4.71 21.38
CA PHE A 228 14.07 3.34 21.46
C PHE A 228 13.19 3.14 22.70
N ILE A 229 11.94 2.72 22.51
CA ILE A 229 11.00 2.43 23.60
C ILE A 229 11.04 0.93 23.89
N ASP A 230 11.69 0.53 24.99
CA ASP A 230 11.87 -0.87 25.36
C ASP A 230 10.60 -1.50 25.97
N THR A 231 9.55 -1.57 25.16
CA THR A 231 8.29 -2.25 25.47
C THR A 231 7.89 -3.11 24.27
N ASN A 232 6.96 -4.05 24.46
CA ASN A 232 6.48 -4.88 23.35
C ASN A 232 6.01 -4.05 22.15
N ALA A 233 5.38 -2.89 22.37
CA ALA A 233 4.89 -2.01 21.31
C ALA A 233 6.03 -1.26 20.59
N GLY A 234 7.06 -0.83 21.31
CA GLY A 234 8.22 -0.13 20.72
C GLY A 234 9.26 -1.05 20.07
N ARG A 235 9.20 -2.35 20.34
CA ARG A 235 10.07 -3.36 19.71
C ARG A 235 9.54 -3.96 18.41
N ILE A 236 8.35 -3.55 17.97
CA ILE A 236 7.71 -4.12 16.79
C ILE A 236 8.46 -3.72 15.53
N ILE A 237 8.81 -4.74 14.75
CA ILE A 237 9.17 -4.63 13.34
C ILE A 237 8.01 -5.22 12.54
N ASN A 238 7.51 -4.47 11.56
CA ASN A 238 6.63 -4.99 10.53
C ASN A 238 7.41 -5.03 9.20
N PRO A 239 7.95 -6.20 8.80
CA PRO A 239 8.78 -6.29 7.60
C PRO A 239 8.06 -5.79 6.34
N GLY A 240 6.78 -6.16 6.15
CA GLY A 240 6.02 -5.71 4.99
C GLY A 240 5.90 -4.19 4.89
N HIS A 241 5.65 -3.53 6.02
CA HIS A 241 5.49 -2.08 6.10
C HIS A 241 6.83 -1.36 5.84
N CYS A 242 7.93 -1.90 6.36
CA CYS A 242 9.27 -1.37 6.10
C CYS A 242 9.67 -1.53 4.63
N ILE A 243 9.30 -2.66 4.00
CA ILE A 243 9.51 -2.90 2.56
C ILE A 243 8.65 -1.94 1.72
N GLU A 244 7.42 -1.65 2.14
CA GLU A 244 6.57 -0.64 1.49
C GLU A 244 7.23 0.75 1.51
N THR A 245 7.74 1.16 2.68
CA THR A 245 8.51 2.40 2.82
C THR A 245 9.73 2.42 1.91
N ALA A 246 10.47 1.32 1.82
CA ALA A 246 11.65 1.24 0.99
C ALA A 246 11.33 1.53 -0.48
N TRP A 247 10.29 0.91 -1.04
CA TRP A 247 9.98 1.14 -2.46
C TRP A 247 9.34 2.51 -2.72
N PHE A 248 8.63 3.12 -1.76
CA PHE A 248 8.24 4.53 -1.87
C PHE A 248 9.46 5.45 -2.01
N ILE A 249 10.53 5.19 -1.24
CA ILE A 249 11.78 5.96 -1.33
C ILE A 249 12.53 5.64 -2.64
N MET A 250 12.53 4.39 -3.13
CA MET A 250 13.12 4.04 -4.42
C MET A 250 12.41 4.73 -5.58
N GLU A 251 11.08 4.82 -5.53
CA GLU A 251 10.30 5.56 -6.52
C GLU A 251 10.67 7.05 -6.52
N GLU A 252 10.80 7.67 -5.34
CA GLU A 252 11.27 9.06 -5.25
C GLU A 252 12.71 9.20 -5.75
N ALA A 253 13.61 8.26 -5.44
CA ALA A 253 14.97 8.24 -5.95
C ALA A 253 14.97 8.24 -7.47
N LYS A 254 14.18 7.35 -8.10
CA LYS A 254 14.01 7.27 -9.56
C LYS A 254 13.49 8.60 -10.15
N LEU A 255 12.46 9.21 -9.55
CA LEU A 255 11.93 10.51 -9.98
C LEU A 255 13.00 11.62 -9.92
N ARG A 256 13.96 11.50 -8.99
CA ARG A 256 15.12 12.38 -8.86
C ARG A 256 16.36 11.86 -9.59
N LYS A 257 16.16 11.12 -10.69
CA LYS A 257 17.23 10.55 -11.54
C LYS A 257 18.17 9.61 -10.79
N TRP A 258 17.59 8.72 -10.00
CA TRP A 258 18.28 7.78 -9.12
C TRP A 258 19.20 8.49 -8.13
N ASP A 259 18.65 9.47 -7.38
CA ASP A 259 19.40 10.14 -6.30
C ASP A 259 20.03 9.10 -5.38
N LYS A 260 21.36 9.14 -5.28
CA LYS A 260 22.14 8.11 -4.59
C LYS A 260 21.80 8.04 -3.10
N SER A 261 21.62 9.19 -2.44
CA SER A 261 21.33 9.23 -1.01
C SER A 261 19.99 8.56 -0.72
N LEU A 262 18.96 8.87 -1.51
CA LEU A 262 17.65 8.24 -1.41
C LEU A 262 17.72 6.74 -1.69
N LEU A 263 18.39 6.35 -2.79
CA LEU A 263 18.53 4.94 -3.16
C LEU A 263 19.27 4.14 -2.07
N ASP A 264 20.41 4.63 -1.57
CA ASP A 264 21.20 3.97 -0.51
C ASP A 264 20.35 3.77 0.78
N THR A 265 19.50 4.76 1.11
CA THR A 265 18.58 4.66 2.25
C THR A 265 17.52 3.60 2.02
N ALA A 266 16.87 3.63 0.85
CA ALA A 266 15.84 2.66 0.47
C ALA A 266 16.38 1.22 0.49
N LEU A 267 17.54 0.98 -0.13
CA LEU A 267 18.15 -0.35 -0.20
C LEU A 267 18.53 -0.85 1.19
N THR A 268 19.07 0.02 2.04
CA THR A 268 19.37 -0.33 3.45
C THR A 268 18.11 -0.81 4.18
N ILE A 269 16.99 -0.08 4.07
CA ILE A 269 15.72 -0.48 4.69
C ILE A 269 15.22 -1.78 4.07
N PHE A 270 15.31 -1.94 2.76
CA PHE A 270 14.83 -3.14 2.08
C PHE A 270 15.63 -4.39 2.50
N ASP A 271 16.96 -4.31 2.53
CA ASP A 271 17.83 -5.42 2.92
C ASP A 271 17.60 -5.85 4.37
N TRP A 272 17.52 -4.87 5.28
CA TRP A 272 17.17 -5.13 6.67
C TRP A 272 15.81 -5.82 6.82
N SER A 273 14.81 -5.34 6.08
CA SER A 273 13.45 -5.87 6.17
C SER A 273 13.32 -7.24 5.52
N TRP A 274 14.10 -7.53 4.47
CA TRP A 274 14.23 -8.87 3.90
C TRP A 274 14.80 -9.86 4.92
N ASP A 275 15.89 -9.48 5.60
CA ASP A 275 16.53 -10.32 6.62
C ASP A 275 15.59 -10.63 7.80
N TRP A 276 14.81 -9.65 8.25
CA TRP A 276 13.80 -9.83 9.29
C TRP A 276 12.57 -10.60 8.82
N GLY A 277 12.15 -10.38 7.57
CA GLY A 277 10.86 -10.80 7.03
C GLY A 277 10.85 -12.17 6.38
N TRP A 278 11.89 -12.51 5.63
CA TRP A 278 11.91 -13.76 4.87
C TRP A 278 12.05 -14.98 5.79
N ASP A 279 11.03 -15.84 5.81
CA ASP A 279 11.06 -17.07 6.59
C ASP A 279 11.91 -18.13 5.91
N LYS A 280 13.05 -18.44 6.51
CA LYS A 280 14.00 -19.44 5.98
C LYS A 280 13.44 -20.87 5.98
N LEU A 281 12.42 -21.17 6.80
CA LEU A 281 11.85 -22.52 6.89
C LEU A 281 10.73 -22.74 5.88
N TYR A 282 9.76 -21.82 5.80
CA TYR A 282 8.56 -21.98 4.97
C TYR A 282 8.49 -21.03 3.76
N GLY A 283 9.43 -20.10 3.62
CA GLY A 283 9.36 -19.02 2.63
C GLY A 283 8.33 -17.95 2.97
N GLY A 284 8.30 -16.90 2.17
CA GLY A 284 7.36 -15.79 2.33
C GLY A 284 7.68 -14.85 3.50
N ILE A 285 7.19 -13.62 3.39
CA ILE A 285 7.35 -12.57 4.38
C ILE A 285 6.35 -12.75 5.52
N ILE A 286 6.84 -12.79 6.75
CA ILE A 286 6.03 -12.82 7.97
C ILE A 286 5.44 -11.45 8.31
N ASN A 287 4.44 -11.44 9.19
CA ASN A 287 3.73 -10.22 9.58
C ASN A 287 4.52 -9.32 10.55
N PHE A 288 5.03 -9.88 11.65
CA PHE A 288 5.71 -9.10 12.71
C PHE A 288 6.92 -9.81 13.32
N ARG A 289 7.87 -9.02 13.83
CA ARG A 289 8.99 -9.46 14.66
C ARG A 289 9.21 -8.52 15.84
N ASP A 290 9.92 -9.00 16.85
CA ASP A 290 10.46 -8.19 17.94
C ASP A 290 11.96 -7.95 17.67
N CYS A 291 12.40 -6.69 17.71
CA CYS A 291 13.78 -6.32 17.38
C CYS A 291 14.85 -6.89 18.33
N ARG A 292 14.45 -7.45 19.49
CA ARG A 292 15.31 -8.19 20.42
C ARG A 292 15.16 -9.71 20.30
N ASN A 293 14.44 -10.21 19.29
CA ASN A 293 14.11 -11.63 19.12
C ASN A 293 13.32 -12.24 20.30
N LEU A 294 12.58 -11.42 21.03
CA LEU A 294 11.63 -11.93 22.03
C LEU A 294 10.35 -12.45 21.34
N PRO A 295 9.55 -13.29 22.02
CA PRO A 295 8.25 -13.67 21.51
C PRO A 295 7.38 -12.43 21.24
N ALA A 296 6.95 -12.26 19.99
CA ALA A 296 6.11 -11.13 19.61
C ALA A 296 4.74 -11.22 20.30
N GLN A 297 4.18 -10.07 20.66
CA GLN A 297 2.89 -9.99 21.35
C GLN A 297 1.70 -10.35 20.44
N ASP A 298 1.81 -10.07 19.14
CA ASP A 298 0.75 -10.36 18.18
C ASP A 298 0.76 -11.86 17.80
N TYR A 299 -0.38 -12.54 17.97
CA TYR A 299 -0.49 -13.97 17.68
C TYR A 299 -0.41 -14.28 16.18
N SER A 300 -0.61 -13.28 15.31
CA SER A 300 -0.47 -13.39 13.87
C SER A 300 0.95 -13.09 13.36
N GLN A 301 1.93 -12.94 14.26
CA GLN A 301 3.29 -12.48 13.93
C GLN A 301 3.99 -13.28 12.81
N ASP A 302 3.78 -14.58 12.72
CA ASP A 302 4.41 -15.43 11.69
C ASP A 302 3.46 -15.84 10.56
N MET A 303 2.21 -15.39 10.59
CA MET A 303 1.28 -15.58 9.49
C MET A 303 1.79 -14.87 8.23
N LYS A 304 1.35 -15.37 7.08
CA LYS A 304 1.68 -14.81 5.77
C LYS A 304 0.46 -14.04 5.29
N PHE A 305 0.53 -12.72 5.40
CA PHE A 305 -0.49 -11.85 4.86
C PHE A 305 -0.17 -11.61 3.38
N TRP A 306 -1.18 -11.33 2.57
CA TRP A 306 -1.02 -11.13 1.13
C TRP A 306 -0.18 -9.87 0.80
N TRP A 307 -0.41 -8.78 1.54
CA TRP A 307 0.12 -7.48 1.19
C TRP A 307 1.64 -7.36 1.39
N PRO A 308 2.29 -7.89 2.46
CA PRO A 308 3.76 -7.85 2.56
C PRO A 308 4.46 -8.53 1.38
N GLN A 309 3.84 -9.56 0.81
CA GLN A 309 4.37 -10.23 -0.36
C GLN A 309 4.27 -9.33 -1.60
N CYS A 310 3.11 -8.69 -1.78
CA CYS A 310 2.88 -7.73 -2.86
C CYS A 310 3.92 -6.60 -2.84
N GLU A 311 4.19 -6.04 -1.66
CA GLU A 311 5.17 -4.95 -1.51
C GLU A 311 6.60 -5.41 -1.78
N THR A 312 6.92 -6.65 -1.41
CA THR A 312 8.26 -7.23 -1.64
C THR A 312 8.52 -7.51 -3.12
N ILE A 313 7.49 -7.92 -3.87
CA ILE A 313 7.56 -8.05 -5.33
C ILE A 313 7.90 -6.69 -5.96
N ILE A 314 7.17 -5.63 -5.60
CA ILE A 314 7.39 -4.27 -6.12
C ILE A 314 8.80 -3.78 -5.75
N ALA A 315 9.18 -3.90 -4.47
CA ALA A 315 10.46 -3.43 -3.97
C ALA A 315 11.65 -4.12 -4.67
N SER A 316 11.56 -5.43 -4.90
CA SER A 316 12.61 -6.18 -5.58
C SER A 316 12.83 -5.71 -7.02
N LEU A 317 11.75 -5.41 -7.76
CA LEU A 317 11.84 -4.87 -9.12
C LEU A 317 12.41 -3.45 -9.15
N TYR A 318 11.99 -2.58 -8.23
CA TYR A 318 12.56 -1.23 -8.10
C TYR A 318 14.06 -1.27 -7.79
N ALA A 319 14.45 -2.12 -6.82
CA ALA A 319 15.84 -2.28 -6.41
C ALA A 319 16.70 -2.78 -7.59
N TYR A 320 16.23 -3.78 -8.33
CA TYR A 320 16.92 -4.26 -9.53
C TYR A 320 17.02 -3.18 -10.61
N LEU A 321 15.94 -2.47 -10.91
CA LEU A 321 15.95 -1.40 -11.92
C LEU A 321 16.96 -0.29 -11.59
N GLY A 322 17.04 0.09 -10.31
CA GLY A 322 17.93 1.15 -9.82
C GLY A 322 19.40 0.78 -9.70
N THR A 323 19.73 -0.51 -9.59
CA THR A 323 21.10 -0.97 -9.30
C THR A 323 21.71 -1.89 -10.35
N ASP A 324 20.89 -2.60 -11.12
CA ASP A 324 21.25 -3.77 -11.93
C ASP A 324 21.91 -4.92 -11.13
N ASP A 325 21.74 -4.94 -9.80
CA ASP A 325 22.25 -6.00 -8.93
C ASP A 325 21.36 -7.25 -9.00
N GLU A 326 21.93 -8.37 -9.47
CA GLU A 326 21.23 -9.63 -9.67
C GLU A 326 20.67 -10.23 -8.38
N GLU A 327 21.18 -9.86 -7.19
CA GLU A 327 20.62 -10.30 -5.92
C GLU A 327 19.15 -9.85 -5.78
N TYR A 328 18.79 -8.66 -6.26
CA TYR A 328 17.40 -8.19 -6.18
C TYR A 328 16.49 -8.91 -7.18
N LEU A 329 17.00 -9.31 -8.34
CA LEU A 329 16.24 -10.15 -9.27
C LEU A 329 16.07 -11.57 -8.72
N TYR A 330 17.07 -12.09 -8.01
CA TYR A 330 16.95 -13.35 -7.27
C TYR A 330 15.90 -13.26 -6.17
N ARG A 331 15.88 -12.18 -5.36
CA ARG A 331 14.84 -11.97 -4.35
C ARG A 331 13.45 -11.87 -4.97
N HIS A 332 13.31 -11.15 -6.10
CA HIS A 332 12.08 -11.11 -6.88
C HIS A 332 11.63 -12.52 -7.28
N GLN A 333 12.55 -13.37 -7.76
CA GLN A 333 12.23 -14.77 -8.08
C GLN A 333 11.71 -15.52 -6.86
N ARG A 334 12.40 -15.45 -5.73
CA ARG A 334 12.01 -16.15 -4.49
C ARG A 334 10.62 -15.72 -4.01
N ILE A 335 10.35 -14.42 -3.96
CA ILE A 335 9.06 -13.92 -3.47
C ILE A 335 7.93 -14.19 -4.45
N SER A 336 8.15 -13.99 -5.77
CA SER A 336 7.09 -14.15 -6.77
C SER A 336 6.69 -15.62 -6.93
N GLU A 337 7.66 -16.55 -7.01
CA GLU A 337 7.37 -17.99 -7.06
C GLU A 337 6.60 -18.45 -5.82
N TRP A 338 7.03 -18.03 -4.63
CA TRP A 338 6.36 -18.42 -3.39
C TRP A 338 4.95 -17.82 -3.31
N THR A 339 4.78 -16.54 -3.63
CA THR A 339 3.48 -15.86 -3.56
C THR A 339 2.46 -16.50 -4.50
N TYR A 340 2.84 -16.71 -5.76
CA TYR A 340 1.96 -17.28 -6.79
C TYR A 340 1.65 -18.77 -6.55
N ALA A 341 2.48 -19.49 -5.79
CA ALA A 341 2.20 -20.87 -5.41
C ALA A 341 1.16 -21.00 -4.29
N HIS A 342 0.97 -19.96 -3.45
CA HIS A 342 0.20 -20.08 -2.20
C HIS A 342 -1.03 -19.17 -2.11
N PHE A 343 -0.99 -17.97 -2.68
CA PHE A 343 -2.06 -16.98 -2.54
C PHE A 343 -3.19 -17.09 -3.56
N PRO A 344 -2.93 -17.29 -4.87
CA PRO A 344 -3.99 -17.50 -5.84
C PRO A 344 -4.88 -18.68 -5.46
N ASP A 345 -6.19 -18.47 -5.44
CA ASP A 345 -7.15 -19.54 -5.25
C ASP A 345 -7.35 -20.28 -6.58
N LYS A 346 -7.29 -21.61 -6.54
CA LYS A 346 -7.39 -22.46 -7.73
C LYS A 346 -8.83 -22.61 -8.23
N ASP A 347 -9.80 -22.42 -7.34
CA ASP A 347 -11.21 -22.70 -7.62
C ASP A 347 -12.02 -21.42 -7.90
N TYR A 348 -11.59 -20.27 -7.34
CA TYR A 348 -12.30 -18.99 -7.46
C TYR A 348 -11.34 -17.84 -7.80
N PRO A 349 -11.76 -16.84 -8.60
CA PRO A 349 -10.95 -15.65 -8.88
C PRO A 349 -10.56 -14.87 -7.62
N GLU A 350 -9.54 -14.03 -7.70
CA GLU A 350 -8.83 -13.40 -6.57
C GLU A 350 -8.03 -14.39 -5.70
N TRP A 351 -7.16 -13.84 -4.90
CA TRP A 351 -6.27 -14.49 -3.96
C TRP A 351 -6.86 -14.53 -2.54
N TYR A 352 -6.36 -15.48 -1.74
CA TYR A 352 -6.55 -15.44 -0.30
C TYR A 352 -5.89 -14.19 0.33
N GLY A 353 -6.35 -13.81 1.52
CA GLY A 353 -5.69 -12.75 2.30
C GLY A 353 -4.66 -13.27 3.29
N TYR A 354 -4.97 -14.40 3.93
CA TYR A 354 -4.30 -14.77 5.17
C TYR A 354 -3.98 -16.26 5.15
N LEU A 355 -2.71 -16.57 5.26
CA LEU A 355 -2.19 -17.93 5.36
C LEU A 355 -1.54 -18.13 6.72
N HIS A 356 -1.57 -19.37 7.20
CA HIS A 356 -0.71 -19.82 8.28
C HIS A 356 0.77 -19.71 7.86
N ARG A 357 1.67 -19.82 8.84
CA ARG A 357 3.11 -19.71 8.60
C ARG A 357 3.62 -20.68 7.53
N ASP A 358 3.04 -21.87 7.47
CA ASP A 358 3.40 -22.93 6.51
C ASP A 358 2.81 -22.73 5.10
N GLY A 359 2.07 -21.64 4.88
CA GLY A 359 1.44 -21.32 3.61
C GLY A 359 0.06 -21.95 3.39
N THR A 360 -0.49 -22.67 4.37
CA THR A 360 -1.88 -23.17 4.28
C THR A 360 -2.90 -22.06 4.54
N VAL A 361 -4.09 -22.16 3.93
CA VAL A 361 -5.12 -21.11 4.03
C VAL A 361 -5.65 -21.02 5.47
N ALA A 362 -5.51 -19.85 6.09
CA ALA A 362 -6.04 -19.58 7.43
C ALA A 362 -7.44 -18.97 7.39
N GLN A 363 -7.69 -18.12 6.39
CA GLN A 363 -8.97 -17.43 6.23
C GLN A 363 -9.32 -17.34 4.74
N PRO A 364 -10.41 -18.00 4.28
CA PRO A 364 -10.65 -18.22 2.86
C PRO A 364 -11.38 -17.07 2.14
N ALA A 365 -11.90 -16.06 2.86
CA ALA A 365 -12.64 -14.99 2.22
C ALA A 365 -11.72 -14.11 1.37
N LYS A 366 -12.24 -13.59 0.25
CA LYS A 366 -11.47 -12.75 -0.68
C LYS A 366 -11.35 -11.30 -0.21
N GLY A 367 -12.19 -10.87 0.72
CA GLY A 367 -11.99 -9.58 1.37
C GLY A 367 -12.69 -9.44 2.71
N ASN A 368 -12.37 -8.32 3.37
CA ASN A 368 -12.95 -7.86 4.62
C ASN A 368 -12.68 -6.35 4.74
N ILE A 369 -12.96 -5.74 5.88
CA ILE A 369 -12.77 -4.30 6.05
C ILE A 369 -11.31 -3.81 5.89
N PHE A 370 -10.34 -4.73 5.94
CA PHE A 370 -8.89 -4.50 5.78
C PHE A 370 -8.27 -5.14 4.53
N LYS A 371 -8.95 -6.07 3.84
CA LYS A 371 -8.56 -6.65 2.54
C LYS A 371 -9.58 -6.30 1.45
N GLY A 372 -9.08 -5.71 0.37
CA GLY A 372 -9.86 -5.33 -0.80
C GLY A 372 -8.91 -5.00 -1.97
N PRO A 373 -9.44 -4.47 -3.09
CA PRO A 373 -8.68 -4.25 -4.31
C PRO A 373 -7.72 -3.07 -4.16
N PHE A 374 -6.53 -3.34 -3.63
CA PHE A 374 -5.45 -2.38 -3.54
C PHE A 374 -4.09 -3.04 -3.75
N HIS A 375 -3.56 -3.76 -2.76
CA HIS A 375 -2.18 -4.26 -2.81
C HIS A 375 -1.94 -5.24 -3.97
N ILE A 376 -2.86 -6.17 -4.22
CA ILE A 376 -2.74 -7.14 -5.33
C ILE A 376 -2.79 -6.44 -6.69
N PRO A 377 -3.85 -5.70 -7.06
CA PRO A 377 -3.88 -5.03 -8.35
C PRO A 377 -2.79 -3.96 -8.48
N ARG A 378 -2.41 -3.25 -7.39
CA ARG A 378 -1.28 -2.29 -7.41
C ARG A 378 0.03 -2.99 -7.75
N MET A 379 0.31 -4.13 -7.12
CA MET A 379 1.51 -4.92 -7.40
C MET A 379 1.53 -5.42 -8.84
N MET A 380 0.39 -5.84 -9.40
CA MET A 380 0.32 -6.24 -10.80
C MET A 380 0.55 -5.05 -11.75
N ILE A 381 -0.08 -3.89 -11.50
CA ILE A 381 0.11 -2.70 -12.34
C ILE A 381 1.56 -2.21 -12.26
N LYS A 382 2.10 -2.03 -11.04
CA LYS A 382 3.49 -1.60 -10.83
C LYS A 382 4.49 -2.63 -11.37
N GLY A 383 4.25 -3.92 -11.12
CA GLY A 383 5.08 -5.02 -11.61
C GLY A 383 5.15 -5.04 -13.13
N TYR A 384 3.99 -4.91 -13.81
CA TYR A 384 3.94 -4.76 -15.26
C TYR A 384 4.77 -3.57 -15.73
N MET A 385 4.54 -2.37 -15.17
CA MET A 385 5.28 -1.14 -15.55
C MET A 385 6.80 -1.30 -15.35
N LEU A 386 7.23 -1.79 -14.19
CA LEU A 386 8.65 -1.95 -13.86
C LEU A 386 9.31 -3.00 -14.76
N CYS A 387 8.65 -4.12 -15.04
CA CYS A 387 9.16 -5.10 -15.98
C CYS A 387 9.32 -4.53 -17.39
N GLN A 388 8.37 -3.71 -17.88
CA GLN A 388 8.50 -3.05 -19.18
C GLN A 388 9.72 -2.10 -19.21
N GLU A 389 9.92 -1.31 -18.17
CA GLU A 389 11.09 -0.41 -18.07
C GLU A 389 12.41 -1.17 -18.00
N ILE A 390 12.47 -2.26 -17.24
CA ILE A 390 13.64 -3.15 -17.18
C ILE A 390 13.95 -3.74 -18.55
N LEU A 391 12.93 -4.21 -19.28
CA LEU A 391 13.11 -4.77 -20.62
C LEU A 391 13.62 -3.72 -21.60
N GLN A 392 13.11 -2.49 -21.54
CA GLN A 392 13.60 -1.38 -22.36
C GLN A 392 15.07 -1.08 -22.04
N LYS A 393 15.44 -1.00 -20.76
CA LYS A 393 16.83 -0.80 -20.33
C LYS A 393 17.77 -1.94 -20.77
N MET A 394 17.28 -3.17 -20.92
CA MET A 394 18.06 -4.31 -21.44
C MET A 394 18.24 -4.28 -22.98
N GLU A 395 17.51 -3.42 -23.69
CA GLU A 395 17.60 -3.25 -25.14
C GLU A 395 18.50 -2.08 -25.55
N GLU A 396 18.68 -1.11 -24.64
CA GLU A 396 19.67 -0.02 -24.70
C GLU A 396 21.09 -0.53 -24.41
#